data_AF-A0A401Q5Y4-F1
#
_entry.id   AF-A0A401Q5Y4-F1
#
_cell.length_a   1.000
_cell.length_b   1.000
_cell.length_c   1.000
_cell.angle_alpha   90.00
_cell.angle_beta   90.00
_cell.angle_gamma   90.00
#
_symmetry.space_group_name_H-M   'P 1'
#
loop_
_entity.id
_entity.type
_entity.pdbx_description
1 polymer ?
#
loop_
_entity_poly.entity_id
_entity_poly.type
_entity_poly.pdbx_seq_one_letter_code
_entity_poly.pdbx_strand_id
1 'polypeptide(L)'
;MIQALGGFFTYFVILAENGFLPSRLLNIRLDWDDRSKNDLEDSYGQEWTYEQRKIVEFTCHTAFFASIVVVQWADLLICKTRRNSIFQQGMKNKILIFGLFEETALAAFLSYCPGMDVALRMYPL
;
A
#
# COMPACT_ATOMS: atom_id res chain seq x y z
N MET A 1 13.45 8.71 -2.16
CA MET A 1 12.65 8.76 -3.41
C MET A 1 12.26 7.38 -3.94
N ILE A 2 13.14 6.36 -3.90
CA ILE A 2 12.83 5.00 -4.38
C ILE A 2 11.61 4.38 -3.66
N GLN A 3 11.50 4.59 -2.34
CA GLN A 3 10.36 4.11 -1.54
C GLN A 3 9.02 4.68 -2.02
N ALA A 4 8.97 5.98 -2.31
CA ALA A 4 7.76 6.64 -2.80
C ALA A 4 7.33 6.08 -4.16
N LEU A 5 8.28 5.82 -5.07
CA LEU A 5 7.99 5.20 -6.36
C LEU A 5 7.43 3.79 -6.21
N GLY A 6 7.94 3.00 -5.26
CA GLY A 6 7.41 1.68 -4.94
C GLY A 6 5.95 1.73 -4.49
N GLY A 7 5.61 2.66 -3.58
CA GLY A 7 4.23 2.84 -3.14
C GLY A 7 3.29 3.31 -4.25
N PHE A 8 3.70 4.29 -5.06
CA PHE A 8 2.90 4.73 -6.20
C PHE A 8 2.74 3.63 -7.25
N PHE A 9 3.74 2.78 -7.44
CA PHE A 9 3.63 1.63 -8.33
C PHE A 9 2.53 0.67 -7.87
N THR A 10 2.53 0.25 -6.60
CA THR A 10 1.48 -0.61 -6.05
C THR A 10 0.10 0.03 -6.14
N TYR A 11 0.01 1.34 -5.88
CA TYR A 11 -1.23 2.11 -6.02
C TYR A 11 -1.80 2.03 -7.45
N PHE A 12 -0.96 2.25 -8.47
CA PHE A 12 -1.39 2.15 -9.87
C PHE A 12 -1.75 0.74 -10.29
N VAL A 13 -1.04 -0.28 -9.80
CA VAL A 13 -1.33 -1.69 -10.11
C VAL A 13 -2.73 -2.06 -9.63
N ILE A 14 -3.07 -1.78 -8.36
CA ILE A 14 -4.38 -2.13 -7.80
C ILE A 14 -5.50 -1.40 -8.52
N LEU A 15 -5.35 -0.10 -8.79
CA LEU A 15 -6.36 0.65 -9.53
C LEU A 15 -6.54 0.13 -10.95
N ALA A 16 -5.45 -0.18 -11.66
CA ALA A 16 -5.51 -0.72 -13.01
C ALA A 16 -6.18 -2.10 -13.05
N GLU A 17 -5.88 -2.98 -12.09
CA GLU A 17 -6.52 -4.30 -11.96
C GLU A 17 -8.02 -4.19 -11.64
N ASN A 18 -8.44 -3.11 -10.97
CA ASN A 18 -9.84 -2.78 -10.71
C ASN A 18 -10.50 -1.89 -11.78
N GLY A 19 -9.89 -1.74 -12.96
CA GLY A 19 -10.51 -1.03 -14.10
C GLY A 19 -10.13 0.44 -14.27
N PHE A 20 -9.40 1.02 -13.32
CA PHE A 20 -8.94 2.41 -13.37
C PHE A 20 -7.48 2.49 -13.85
N LEU A 21 -7.30 2.50 -15.16
CA LEU A 21 -5.97 2.65 -15.78
C LEU A 21 -5.30 3.98 -15.38
N PRO A 22 -3.97 4.05 -15.29
CA PRO A 22 -3.27 5.27 -14.87
C PRO A 22 -3.58 6.52 -15.70
N SER A 23 -3.91 6.36 -16.98
CA SER A 23 -4.35 7.46 -17.86
C SER A 23 -5.70 8.05 -17.46
N ARG A 24 -6.63 7.23 -16.96
CA ARG A 24 -7.97 7.64 -16.51
C ARG A 24 -7.95 8.33 -15.14
N LEU A 25 -6.93 8.07 -14.33
CA LEU A 25 -6.78 8.65 -12.98
C LEU A 25 -6.43 10.14 -12.97
N LEU A 26 -5.92 10.69 -14.07
CA LEU A 26 -5.59 12.11 -14.14
C LEU A 26 -6.86 12.96 -14.08
N ASN A 27 -6.91 13.90 -13.13
CA ASN A 27 -8.04 14.81 -12.88
C ASN A 27 -9.37 14.15 -12.48
N ILE A 28 -9.40 12.86 -12.15
CA ILE A 28 -10.64 12.17 -11.72
C ILE A 28 -11.07 12.54 -10.29
N ARG A 29 -10.21 13.21 -9.51
CA ARG A 29 -10.43 13.44 -8.07
C ARG A 29 -11.78 14.09 -7.74
N LEU A 30 -12.20 15.10 -8.50
CA LEU A 30 -13.47 15.80 -8.22
C LEU A 30 -14.65 14.84 -8.35
N ASP A 31 -14.67 14.04 -9.42
CA ASP A 31 -15.68 13.01 -9.63
C ASP A 31 -15.56 11.87 -8.63
N TRP A 32 -14.33 11.49 -8.23
CA TRP A 32 -14.00 10.42 -7.29
C TRP A 32 -14.27 10.75 -5.81
N ASP A 33 -14.34 12.03 -5.44
CA ASP A 33 -14.71 12.47 -4.09
C ASP A 33 -16.19 12.88 -3.96
N ASP A 34 -16.89 13.09 -5.07
CA ASP A 34 -18.32 13.45 -5.08
C ASP A 34 -19.22 12.29 -4.64
N ARG A 35 -19.88 12.44 -3.49
CA ARG A 35 -20.81 11.44 -2.91
C ARG A 35 -22.11 11.28 -3.68
N SER A 36 -22.50 12.28 -4.46
CA SER A 36 -23.74 12.24 -5.23
C SER A 36 -23.60 11.45 -6.53
N LYS A 37 -22.36 11.29 -7.02
CA LYS A 37 -22.02 10.58 -8.25
C LYS A 37 -21.82 9.09 -7.99
N ASN A 38 -22.76 8.27 -8.48
CA ASN A 38 -22.77 6.80 -8.31
C ASN A 38 -22.60 6.03 -9.62
N ASP A 39 -22.31 6.75 -10.69
CA ASP A 39 -22.19 6.32 -12.08
C ASP A 39 -20.81 6.69 -12.64
N LEU A 40 -19.76 6.55 -11.83
CA LEU A 40 -18.41 6.90 -12.27
C LEU A 40 -17.86 5.82 -13.21
N GLU A 41 -17.69 6.16 -14.48
CA GLU A 41 -17.18 5.25 -15.51
C GLU A 41 -15.66 5.01 -15.39
N ASP A 42 -15.28 3.74 -15.34
CA ASP A 42 -13.88 3.27 -15.36
C ASP A 42 -13.28 3.26 -16.79
N SER A 43 -12.15 2.59 -16.99
CA SER A 43 -11.49 2.54 -18.32
C SER A 43 -12.07 1.48 -19.26
N TYR A 44 -12.91 0.58 -18.73
CA TYR A 44 -13.55 -0.51 -19.46
C TYR A 44 -15.05 -0.27 -19.71
N GLY A 45 -15.59 0.87 -19.25
CA GLY A 45 -16.98 1.26 -19.43
C GLY A 45 -17.91 0.75 -18.32
N GLN A 46 -17.38 0.36 -17.16
CA GLN A 46 -18.19 -0.03 -16.00
C GLN A 46 -18.50 1.18 -15.12
N GLU A 47 -19.70 1.24 -14.57
CA GLU A 47 -20.14 2.28 -13.64
C GLU A 47 -19.88 1.86 -12.19
N TRP A 48 -19.25 2.75 -11.43
CA TRP A 48 -18.88 2.53 -10.03
C TRP A 48 -19.64 3.47 -9.09
N THR A 49 -20.24 2.90 -8.04
CA THR A 49 -20.86 3.66 -6.95
C THR A 49 -19.81 4.30 -6.03
N TYR A 50 -20.20 5.31 -5.24
CA TYR A 50 -19.31 5.98 -4.29
C TYR A 50 -18.66 5.00 -3.29
N GLU A 51 -19.45 4.07 -2.74
CA GLU A 51 -18.95 3.12 -1.75
C GLU A 51 -17.97 2.12 -2.38
N GLN A 52 -18.27 1.59 -3.57
CA GLN A 52 -17.39 0.63 -4.25
C GLN A 52 -16.02 1.24 -4.58
N ARG A 53 -15.98 2.47 -5.10
CA ARG A 53 -14.71 3.13 -5.41
C ARG A 53 -13.93 3.49 -4.14
N LYS A 54 -14.61 3.83 -3.04
CA LYS A 54 -13.95 4.10 -1.76
C LYS A 54 -13.37 2.83 -1.13
N ILE A 55 -14.01 1.68 -1.30
CA ILE A 55 -13.41 0.39 -0.93
C ILE A 55 -12.08 0.20 -1.67
N VAL A 56 -12.06 0.37 -3.00
CA VAL A 56 -10.83 0.26 -3.80
C VAL A 56 -9.76 1.25 -3.35
N GLU A 57 -10.13 2.50 -3.07
CA GLU A 57 -9.21 3.52 -2.54
C GLU A 57 -8.59 3.10 -1.20
N PHE A 58 -9.40 2.59 -0.26
CA PHE A 58 -8.89 2.15 1.03
C PHE A 58 -8.03 0.88 0.93
N THR A 59 -8.34 -0.03 0.01
CA THR A 59 -7.44 -1.14 -0.35
C THR A 59 -6.12 -0.61 -0.89
N CYS A 60 -6.14 0.42 -1.74
CA CYS A 60 -4.91 1.07 -2.23
C CYS A 60 -4.09 1.70 -1.10
N HIS A 61 -4.72 2.34 -0.11
CA HIS A 61 -4.02 2.87 1.06
C HIS A 61 -3.34 1.75 1.87
N THR A 62 -4.03 0.64 2.05
CA THR A 62 -3.50 -0.53 2.76
C THR A 62 -2.32 -1.14 2.03
N ALA A 63 -2.40 -1.22 0.70
CA ALA A 63 -1.32 -1.75 -0.13
C ALA A 63 -0.12 -0.80 -0.18
N PHE A 64 -0.37 0.50 -0.23
CA PHE A 64 0.68 1.51 -0.12
C PHE A 64 1.39 1.37 1.24
N PHE A 65 0.65 1.22 2.33
CA PHE A 65 1.22 0.96 3.64
C PHE A 65 2.07 -0.32 3.67
N ALA A 66 1.57 -1.43 3.13
CA ALA A 66 2.33 -2.67 3.02
C ALA A 66 3.60 -2.51 2.18
N SER A 67 3.55 -1.74 1.08
CA SER A 67 4.72 -1.43 0.25
C SER A 67 5.79 -0.67 1.02
N ILE A 68 5.40 0.25 1.92
CA ILE A 68 6.31 0.97 2.80
C ILE A 68 7.01 -0.02 3.74
N VAL A 69 6.28 -0.94 4.38
CA VAL A 69 6.87 -1.97 5.25
C VAL A 69 7.89 -2.82 4.49
N VAL A 70 7.58 -3.25 3.26
CA VAL A 70 8.49 -4.05 2.43
C VAL A 70 9.79 -3.31 2.10
N VAL A 71 9.71 -2.03 1.70
CA VAL A 71 10.93 -1.26 1.40
C VAL A 71 11.70 -0.88 2.65
N GLN A 72 11.04 -0.81 3.82
CA GLN A 72 11.70 -0.58 5.11
C GLN A 72 12.58 -1.76 5.53
N TRP A 73 12.28 -2.99 5.09
CA TRP A 73 13.20 -4.11 5.31
C TRP A 73 14.58 -3.83 4.70
N ALA A 74 14.60 -3.35 3.46
CA ALA A 74 15.84 -2.99 2.78
C ALA A 74 16.51 -1.79 3.46
N ASP A 75 15.73 -0.76 3.84
CA ASP A 75 16.25 0.43 4.51
C ASP A 75 16.93 0.10 5.86
N LEU A 76 16.30 -0.76 6.65
CA LEU A 76 16.84 -1.22 7.93
C LEU A 76 18.12 -2.05 7.75
N LEU A 77 18.21 -2.86 6.70
CA LEU A 77 19.42 -3.62 6.38
C LEU A 77 20.58 -2.72 5.94
N ILE A 78 20.34 -1.69 5.12
CA ILE A 78 21.40 -0.76 4.68
C ILE A 78 21.82 0.19 5.80
N CYS A 79 20.88 0.67 6.62
CA CYS A 79 21.16 1.57 7.74
C CYS A 79 21.94 0.88 8.88
N LYS A 80 21.93 -0.47 8.91
CA LYS A 80 22.72 -1.27 9.85
C LYS A 80 24.23 -0.99 9.77
N THR A 81 24.75 -0.67 8.59
CA THR A 81 26.19 -0.50 8.35
C THR A 81 26.47 0.75 7.52
N ARG A 82 27.25 1.69 8.07
CA ARG A 82 27.60 2.94 7.34
C ARG A 82 28.74 2.79 6.33
N ARG A 83 29.55 1.72 6.42
CA ARG A 83 30.73 1.49 5.55
C ARG A 83 30.96 0.03 5.20
N ASN A 84 30.85 -0.88 6.18
CA ASN A 84 31.08 -2.31 5.94
C ASN A 84 29.96 -2.91 5.10
N SER A 85 30.28 -3.92 4.29
CA SER A 85 29.25 -4.72 3.63
C SER A 85 28.47 -5.55 4.65
N ILE A 86 27.18 -5.77 4.41
CA ILE A 86 26.34 -6.62 5.26
C ILE A 86 26.86 -8.07 5.29
N PHE A 87 27.53 -8.53 4.23
CA PHE A 87 28.15 -9.87 4.19
C PHE A 87 29.39 -9.97 5.08
N GLN A 88 30.12 -8.86 5.25
CA GLN A 88 31.28 -8.80 6.16
C GLN A 88 30.83 -8.63 7.62
N GLN A 89 29.82 -7.79 7.86
CA GLN A 89 29.30 -7.54 9.20
C GLN A 89 28.46 -8.72 9.74
N GLY A 90 27.67 -9.33 8.87
CA GLY A 90 26.69 -10.37 9.19
C GLY A 90 25.42 -9.86 9.89
N MET A 91 24.43 -10.74 9.98
CA MET A 91 23.13 -10.50 10.64
C MET A 91 23.09 -11.10 12.05
N LYS A 92 23.96 -10.61 12.95
CA LYS A 92 24.06 -11.14 14.33
C LYS A 92 23.19 -10.41 15.36
N ASN A 93 22.58 -9.29 14.99
CA ASN A 93 21.73 -8.52 15.90
C ASN A 93 20.35 -9.17 16.00
N LYS A 94 20.12 -9.92 17.08
CA LYS A 94 18.86 -10.63 17.35
C LYS A 94 17.66 -9.70 17.50
N ILE A 95 17.85 -8.52 18.11
CA ILE A 95 16.78 -7.52 18.30
C ILE A 95 16.32 -6.98 16.94
N LEU A 96 17.27 -6.70 16.05
CA LEU A 96 16.97 -6.23 14.69
C LEU A 96 16.20 -7.27 13.88
N ILE A 97 16.60 -8.55 13.96
CA ILE A 97 15.88 -9.64 13.27
C ILE A 97 14.47 -9.78 13.85
N PHE A 98 14.33 -9.74 15.18
CA PHE A 98 13.03 -9.79 15.83
C PHE A 98 12.14 -8.61 15.42
N GLY A 99 12.68 -7.40 15.35
CA GLY A 99 11.95 -6.21 14.90
C GLY A 99 11.41 -6.35 13.47
N LEU A 100 12.17 -6.93 12.54
CA LEU A 100 11.68 -7.20 11.17
C LEU A 100 10.48 -8.15 11.16
N PHE A 101 10.52 -9.21 11.98
CA PHE A 101 9.39 -10.14 12.10
C PHE A 101 8.17 -9.49 12.76
N GLU A 102 8.40 -8.71 13.83
CA GLU A 102 7.33 -8.01 14.54
C GLU A 102 6.65 -6.97 13.66
N GLU A 103 7.41 -6.15 12.93
CA GLU A 103 6.88 -5.15 11.99
C GLU A 103 6.03 -5.81 10.89
N THR A 104 6.53 -6.92 10.33
CA THR A 104 5.81 -7.67 9.29
C THR A 104 4.53 -8.30 9.83
N ALA A 105 4.59 -8.89 11.04
CA ALA A 105 3.44 -9.50 11.69
C ALA A 105 2.38 -8.44 12.05
N LEU A 106 2.80 -7.27 12.54
CA LEU A 106 1.92 -6.16 12.83
C LEU A 106 1.24 -5.65 11.55
N ALA A 107 1.99 -5.48 10.46
CA ALA A 107 1.43 -5.06 9.18
C ALA A 107 0.38 -6.07 8.67
N ALA A 108 0.68 -7.37 8.72
CA ALA A 108 -0.28 -8.41 8.36
C ALA A 108 -1.50 -8.43 9.28
N PHE A 109 -1.31 -8.25 10.59
CA PHE A 109 -2.41 -8.17 11.55
C PHE A 109 -3.33 -6.98 11.25
N LEU A 110 -2.77 -5.80 10.99
CA LEU A 110 -3.55 -4.60 10.69
C LEU A 110 -4.34 -4.73 9.38
N SER A 111 -3.80 -5.44 8.38
CA SER A 111 -4.50 -5.66 7.09
C SER A 111 -5.59 -6.73 7.15
N TYR A 112 -5.39 -7.82 7.91
CA TYR A 112 -6.28 -8.99 7.88
C TYR A 112 -7.14 -9.20 9.13
N CYS A 113 -6.94 -8.43 10.21
CA CYS A 113 -7.76 -8.57 11.41
C CYS A 113 -9.18 -8.02 11.17
N PRO A 114 -10.24 -8.78 11.50
CA PRO A 114 -11.61 -8.34 11.30
C PRO A 114 -11.93 -7.11 12.16
N GLY A 115 -12.56 -6.09 11.57
CA GLY A 115 -12.88 -4.82 12.22
C GLY A 115 -11.88 -3.69 11.97
N MET A 116 -10.73 -3.99 11.34
CA MET A 116 -9.74 -2.98 10.94
C MET A 116 -10.20 -2.14 9.74
N ASP A 117 -11.11 -2.66 8.93
CA ASP A 117 -11.84 -2.00 7.85
C ASP A 117 -12.74 -0.87 8.38
N VAL A 118 -13.28 -1.02 9.58
CA VAL A 118 -14.09 0.01 10.25
C VAL A 118 -13.22 0.96 11.07
N ALA A 119 -12.24 0.43 11.81
CA ALA A 119 -11.43 1.22 12.73
C ALA A 119 -10.38 2.10 12.02
N LEU A 120 -9.61 1.52 11.11
CA LEU A 120 -8.51 2.19 10.40
C LEU A 120 -8.76 2.32 8.89
N ARG A 121 -9.89 1.80 8.38
CA ARG A 121 -10.15 1.69 6.94
C ARG A 121 -9.04 0.91 6.22
N MET A 122 -8.55 -0.13 6.88
CA MET A 122 -7.62 -1.07 6.29
C MET A 122 -8.39 -2.26 5.75
N TYR A 123 -8.27 -2.48 4.45
CA TYR A 123 -8.95 -3.57 3.77
C TYR A 123 -7.93 -4.68 3.49
N PRO A 124 -8.37 -5.94 3.54
CA PRO A 124 -7.50 -7.06 3.25
C PRO A 124 -6.97 -6.95 1.81
N LEU A 125 -5.67 -7.25 1.66
CA LEU A 125 -4.96 -7.31 0.38
C LEU A 125 -5.10 -8.68 -0.26
#